data_AF-A0A379TET8-F1
#
_entry.id   AF-A0A379TET8-F1
#
_cell.length_a   1.000
_cell.length_b   1.000
_cell.length_c   1.000
_cell.angle_alpha   90.00
_cell.angle_beta   90.00
_cell.angle_gamma   90.00
#
_symmetry.space_group_name_H-M   'P 1'
#
loop_
_entity.id
_entity.type
_entity.pdbx_description
1 polymer ?
#
loop_
_entity_poly.entity_id
_entity_poly.type
_entity_poly.pdbx_seq_one_letter_code
_entity_poly.pdbx_strand_id
1 'polypeptide(L)'
;MPATREAVQAINDADLILIGPGSFYTSLMPGLLLDELAQALRRTPAPMVYIGNLGRELSLPAASLTLVDKLAMMEQYIGKKVIDAVVVGPKVDVSAVNDRVVIQEVLEASDIPYRHDRQLLHNALEKALQALG
;
A
#
# COMPACT_ATOMS: atom_id res chain seq x y z
N MET A 1 22.81 -0.23 2.55
CA MET A 1 22.78 0.44 3.88
C MET A 1 21.82 -0.34 4.75
N PRO A 2 22.11 -0.59 6.03
CA PRO A 2 21.17 -1.26 6.94
C PRO A 2 19.99 -0.33 7.25
N ALA A 3 18.86 -0.91 7.68
CA ALA A 3 17.74 -0.13 8.17
C ALA A 3 18.06 0.44 9.56
N THR A 4 17.37 1.52 9.94
CA THR A 4 17.47 2.00 11.31
C THR A 4 16.76 1.03 12.24
N ARG A 5 17.29 0.84 13.46
CA ARG A 5 16.68 -0.06 14.44
C ARG A 5 15.28 0.39 14.81
N GLU A 6 15.06 1.69 14.85
CA GLU A 6 13.78 2.34 15.14
C GLU A 6 12.73 1.98 14.09
N ALA A 7 13.11 1.90 12.81
CA ALA A 7 12.17 1.52 11.74
C ALA A 7 11.75 0.05 11.84
N VAL A 8 12.71 -0.85 12.12
CA VAL A 8 12.43 -2.28 12.33
C VAL A 8 11.55 -2.49 13.55
N GLN A 9 11.83 -1.79 14.65
CA GLN A 9 11.02 -1.88 15.87
C GLN A 9 9.60 -1.36 15.65
N ALA A 10 9.44 -0.23 14.95
CA ALA A 10 8.13 0.31 14.60
C ALA A 10 7.28 -0.67 13.78
N ILE A 11 7.88 -1.46 12.89
CA ILE A 11 7.17 -2.50 12.12
C ILE A 11 6.71 -3.65 13.02
N ASN A 12 7.54 -4.04 14.00
CA ASN A 12 7.22 -5.13 14.92
C ASN A 12 6.11 -4.75 15.92
N ASP A 13 6.06 -3.49 16.34
CA ASP A 13 5.09 -2.97 17.32
C ASP A 13 3.83 -2.39 16.67
N ALA A 14 3.75 -2.37 15.34
CA ALA A 14 2.62 -1.78 14.62
C ALA A 14 1.34 -2.60 14.81
N ASP A 15 0.23 -1.92 15.11
CA ASP A 15 -1.11 -2.52 15.03
C ASP A 15 -1.63 -2.57 13.57
N LEU A 16 -1.06 -1.75 12.70
CA LEU A 16 -1.43 -1.60 11.29
C LEU A 16 -0.26 -1.01 10.51
N ILE A 17 -0.02 -1.53 9.31
CA ILE A 17 0.99 -1.00 8.39
C ILE A 17 0.30 -0.44 7.15
N LEU A 18 0.51 0.84 6.88
CA LEU A 18 0.02 1.50 5.66
C LEU A 18 1.17 1.61 4.66
N ILE A 19 0.96 1.13 3.44
CA ILE A 19 1.93 1.28 2.35
C ILE A 19 1.37 2.25 1.31
N GLY A 20 2.03 3.38 1.18
CA GLY A 20 1.61 4.46 0.28
C GLY A 20 0.65 5.45 0.95
N PRO A 21 0.08 6.38 0.15
CA PRO A 21 0.34 6.56 -1.28
C PRO A 21 1.76 7.07 -1.57
N GLY A 22 2.23 6.92 -2.80
CA GLY A 22 3.57 7.37 -3.21
C GLY A 22 4.02 6.78 -4.54
N SER A 23 4.97 7.43 -5.20
CA SER A 23 5.52 6.93 -6.47
C SER A 23 6.11 5.53 -6.29
N PHE A 24 5.67 4.59 -7.12
CA PHE A 24 5.93 3.17 -6.87
C PHE A 24 7.43 2.85 -6.77
N TYR A 25 8.21 3.17 -7.80
CA TYR A 25 9.65 2.83 -7.84
C TYR A 25 10.56 3.75 -7.02
N THR A 26 10.16 5.00 -6.78
CA THR A 26 11.02 6.01 -6.17
C THR A 26 10.66 6.32 -4.71
N SER A 27 9.51 5.86 -4.22
CA SER A 27 9.07 6.08 -2.84
C SER A 27 8.73 4.77 -2.11
N LEU A 28 8.01 3.84 -2.75
CA LEU A 28 7.56 2.61 -2.08
C LEU A 28 8.62 1.50 -2.15
N MET A 29 9.06 1.16 -3.37
CA MET A 29 10.01 0.08 -3.60
C MET A 29 11.35 0.27 -2.86
N PRO A 30 11.96 1.46 -2.76
CA PRO A 30 13.27 1.61 -2.10
C PRO A 30 13.28 1.13 -0.65
N GLY A 31 12.18 1.28 0.10
CA GLY A 31 12.06 0.75 1.46
C GLY A 31 12.03 -0.78 1.50
N LEU A 32 11.35 -1.41 0.53
CA LEU A 32 11.26 -2.88 0.43
C LEU A 32 12.55 -3.54 -0.07
N LEU A 33 13.46 -2.78 -0.68
CA LEU A 33 14.79 -3.26 -1.09
C LEU A 33 15.78 -3.35 0.08
N LEU A 34 15.42 -2.84 1.26
CA LEU A 34 16.21 -3.02 2.48
C LEU A 34 15.82 -4.35 3.12
N ASP A 35 16.73 -5.33 3.07
CA ASP A 35 16.50 -6.69 3.55
C ASP A 35 15.91 -6.75 4.96
N GLU A 36 16.37 -5.87 5.86
CA GLU A 36 15.90 -5.82 7.25
C GLU A 36 14.44 -5.36 7.36
N LEU A 37 14.02 -4.37 6.54
CA LEU A 37 12.62 -3.93 6.49
C LEU A 37 11.73 -4.99 5.85
N ALA A 38 12.18 -5.58 4.73
CA ALA A 38 11.46 -6.67 4.08
C ALA A 38 11.25 -7.86 5.03
N GLN A 39 12.28 -8.23 5.80
CA GLN A 39 12.19 -9.29 6.80
C GLN A 39 11.24 -8.93 7.95
N ALA A 40 11.25 -7.68 8.43
CA ALA A 40 10.34 -7.22 9.46
C ALA A 40 8.88 -7.28 8.97
N LEU A 41 8.61 -6.73 7.78
CA LEU A 41 7.28 -6.78 7.14
C LEU A 41 6.80 -8.22 6.88
N ARG A 42 7.71 -9.15 6.62
CA ARG A 42 7.36 -10.57 6.43
C ARG A 42 6.93 -11.27 7.71
N ARG A 43 7.49 -10.84 8.85
CA ARG A 43 7.35 -11.50 10.16
C ARG A 43 6.30 -10.86 11.05
N THR A 44 6.03 -9.57 10.87
CA THR A 44 5.03 -8.84 11.66
C THR A 44 3.65 -9.49 11.52
N PRO A 45 2.87 -9.59 12.61
CA PRO A 45 1.47 -10.02 12.55
C PRO A 45 0.53 -8.88 12.16
N ALA A 46 1.03 -7.64 12.07
CA ALA A 46 0.23 -6.47 11.77
C ALA A 46 -0.41 -6.59 10.37
N PRO A 47 -1.73 -6.33 10.24
CA PRO A 47 -2.35 -6.26 8.92
C PRO A 47 -1.69 -5.14 8.09
N MET A 48 -1.57 -5.38 6.80
CA MET A 48 -1.01 -4.38 5.87
C MET A 48 -2.02 -3.93 4.83
N VAL A 49 -2.11 -2.60 4.67
CA VAL A 49 -3.04 -1.97 3.73
C VAL A 49 -2.26 -1.15 2.71
N TYR A 50 -2.43 -1.47 1.43
CA TYR A 50 -1.88 -0.67 0.34
C TYR A 50 -2.84 0.45 -0.06
N ILE A 51 -2.33 1.66 -0.17
CA ILE A 51 -3.07 2.84 -0.61
C ILE A 51 -2.58 3.25 -2.00
N GLY A 52 -3.47 3.13 -2.99
CA GLY A 52 -3.17 3.45 -4.37
C GLY A 52 -3.02 4.95 -4.64
N ASN A 53 -2.22 5.28 -5.66
CA ASN A 53 -2.13 6.66 -6.14
C ASN A 53 -3.41 7.07 -6.87
N LEU A 54 -3.89 8.29 -6.61
CA LEU A 54 -4.99 8.93 -7.35
C LEU A 54 -4.50 9.61 -8.64
N GLY A 55 -3.30 10.18 -8.56
CA GLY A 55 -2.60 10.74 -9.70
C GLY A 55 -1.92 9.67 -10.56
N ARG A 56 -1.55 10.06 -11.77
CA ARG A 56 -0.75 9.22 -12.66
C ARG A 56 0.66 9.06 -12.12
N GLU A 57 1.22 7.87 -12.28
CA GLU A 57 2.65 7.64 -12.07
C GLU A 57 3.46 8.50 -13.05
N LEU A 58 4.50 9.17 -12.53
CA LEU A 58 5.41 9.96 -13.36
C LEU A 58 6.41 9.09 -14.12
N SER A 59 6.76 7.94 -13.56
CA SER A 59 7.61 6.97 -14.25
C SER A 59 6.80 6.13 -15.23
N LEU A 60 7.18 6.14 -16.50
CA LEU A 60 6.51 5.36 -17.55
C LEU A 60 6.43 3.85 -17.20
N PRO A 61 7.48 3.21 -16.67
CA PRO A 61 7.40 1.80 -16.29
C PRO A 61 6.40 1.53 -15.16
N ALA A 62 6.26 2.42 -14.16
CA ALA A 62 5.25 2.22 -13.11
C ALA A 62 3.83 2.51 -13.60
N ALA A 63 3.68 3.39 -14.59
CA ALA A 63 2.38 3.75 -15.15
C ALA A 63 1.74 2.60 -15.94
N SER A 64 2.54 1.68 -16.49
CA SER A 64 2.06 0.49 -17.21
C SER A 64 1.70 -0.70 -16.31
N LEU A 65 2.04 -0.65 -15.01
CA LEU A 65 1.73 -1.74 -14.08
C LEU A 65 0.27 -1.69 -13.66
N THR A 66 -0.39 -2.84 -13.72
CA THR A 66 -1.70 -3.02 -13.09
C THR A 66 -1.58 -3.00 -11.56
N LEU A 67 -2.71 -2.86 -10.87
CA LEU A 67 -2.73 -2.97 -9.40
C LEU A 67 -2.15 -4.31 -8.94
N VAL A 68 -2.51 -5.41 -9.61
CA VAL A 68 -2.00 -6.75 -9.28
C VAL A 68 -0.49 -6.83 -9.50
N ASP A 69 0.04 -6.26 -10.58
CA ASP A 69 1.50 -6.28 -10.83
C ASP A 69 2.26 -5.53 -9.73
N LYS A 70 1.73 -4.39 -9.27
CA LYS A 70 2.34 -3.61 -8.18
C LYS A 70 2.36 -4.41 -6.88
N LEU A 71 1.24 -5.01 -6.50
CA LEU A 71 1.12 -5.83 -5.29
C LEU A 71 2.04 -7.05 -5.36
N ALA A 72 2.02 -7.78 -6.48
CA ALA A 72 2.85 -8.96 -6.69
C ALA A 72 4.34 -8.63 -6.61
N MET A 73 4.77 -7.51 -7.18
CA MET A 73 6.15 -7.05 -7.09
C MET A 73 6.53 -6.74 -5.64
N MET A 74 5.71 -5.99 -4.90
CA MET A 74 6.00 -5.69 -3.49
C MET A 74 6.09 -6.97 -2.64
N GLU A 75 5.13 -7.88 -2.80
CA GLU A 75 5.09 -9.16 -2.07
C GLU A 75 6.25 -10.09 -2.46
N GLN A 76 6.75 -10.01 -3.71
CA GLN A 76 7.94 -10.72 -4.15
C GLN A 76 9.19 -10.24 -3.40
N TYR A 77 9.38 -8.93 -3.23
CA TYR A 77 10.52 -8.38 -2.50
C TYR A 77 10.43 -8.64 -0.99
N ILE A 78 9.22 -8.62 -0.42
CA ILE A 78 8.98 -9.05 0.97
C ILE A 78 9.19 -10.57 1.13
N GLY A 79 8.90 -11.32 0.06
CA GLY A 79 9.00 -12.78 -0.01
C GLY A 79 7.77 -13.52 0.54
N LYS A 80 6.65 -12.82 0.75
CA LYS A 80 5.39 -13.41 1.24
C LYS A 80 4.23 -12.53 0.77
N LYS A 81 3.07 -13.14 0.52
CA LYS A 81 1.81 -12.41 0.39
C LYS A 81 1.41 -11.87 1.76
N VAL A 82 1.50 -10.56 1.93
CA VAL A 82 1.32 -9.87 3.23
C VAL A 82 0.39 -8.66 3.13
N ILE A 83 -0.03 -8.24 1.92
CA ILE A 83 -0.90 -7.08 1.77
C ILE A 83 -2.35 -7.56 1.84
N ASP A 84 -2.99 -7.37 2.99
CA ASP A 84 -4.31 -7.91 3.33
C ASP A 84 -5.47 -7.08 2.78
N ALA A 85 -5.26 -5.78 2.57
CA ALA A 85 -6.27 -4.91 1.97
C ALA A 85 -5.68 -3.88 1.01
N VAL A 86 -6.52 -3.40 0.10
CA VAL A 86 -6.19 -2.32 -0.83
C VAL A 86 -7.26 -1.23 -0.79
N VAL A 87 -6.80 0.02 -0.76
CA VAL A 87 -7.65 1.22 -0.82
C VAL A 87 -7.30 1.97 -2.10
N VAL A 88 -8.26 2.10 -3.02
CA VAL A 88 -8.04 2.65 -4.36
C VAL A 88 -9.19 3.54 -4.81
N GLY A 89 -8.90 4.44 -5.75
CA GLY A 89 -9.91 5.30 -6.37
C GLY A 89 -10.86 4.54 -7.31
N PRO A 90 -11.99 5.15 -7.70
CA PRO A 90 -13.06 4.49 -8.45
C PRO A 90 -12.67 4.13 -9.89
N LYS A 91 -11.58 4.69 -10.41
CA LYS A 91 -11.09 4.47 -11.77
C LYS A 91 -10.07 3.32 -11.87
N VAL A 92 -9.66 2.75 -10.74
CA VAL A 92 -8.68 1.66 -10.70
C VAL A 92 -9.36 0.34 -11.03
N ASP A 93 -8.78 -0.43 -11.94
CA ASP A 93 -9.25 -1.79 -12.22
C ASP A 93 -8.86 -2.74 -11.07
N VAL A 94 -9.88 -3.29 -10.42
CA VAL A 94 -9.77 -4.23 -9.30
C VAL A 94 -10.26 -5.64 -9.65
N SER A 95 -10.67 -5.88 -10.90
CA SER A 95 -11.27 -7.15 -11.34
C SER A 95 -10.36 -8.36 -11.15
N ALA A 96 -9.05 -8.14 -11.16
CA ALA A 96 -8.04 -9.19 -10.96
C ALA A 96 -7.62 -9.37 -9.48
N VAL A 97 -8.14 -8.57 -8.55
CA VAL A 97 -7.83 -8.63 -7.12
C VAL A 97 -8.92 -9.43 -6.39
N ASN A 98 -8.67 -10.72 -6.13
CA ASN A 98 -9.66 -11.64 -5.57
C ASN A 98 -9.28 -12.22 -4.20
N ASP A 99 -8.05 -12.03 -3.74
CA ASP A 99 -7.46 -12.71 -2.58
C ASP A 99 -7.29 -11.81 -1.34
N ARG A 100 -7.91 -10.63 -1.34
CA ARG A 100 -7.73 -9.60 -0.30
C ARG A 100 -8.91 -8.63 -0.27
N VAL A 101 -9.02 -7.86 0.81
CA VAL A 101 -10.07 -6.84 0.96
C VAL A 101 -9.83 -5.70 -0.03
N VAL A 102 -10.88 -5.27 -0.73
CA VAL A 102 -10.82 -4.15 -1.69
C VAL A 102 -11.80 -3.07 -1.25
N ILE A 103 -11.26 -1.89 -0.94
CA ILE A 103 -12.04 -0.66 -0.72
C ILE A 103 -11.85 0.25 -1.92
N GLN A 104 -12.92 0.41 -2.71
CA GLN A 104 -12.93 1.25 -3.91
C GLN A 104 -13.92 2.39 -3.72
N GLU A 105 -13.42 3.59 -3.40
CA GLU A 105 -14.24 4.75 -3.07
C GLU A 105 -13.70 6.04 -3.71
N VAL A 106 -14.50 7.10 -3.69
CA VAL A 106 -14.00 8.44 -4.02
C VAL A 106 -13.09 8.89 -2.88
N LEU A 107 -11.83 9.12 -3.19
CA LEU A 107 -10.79 9.51 -2.23
C LEU A 107 -10.20 10.87 -2.54
N GLU A 108 -10.56 11.46 -3.68
CA GLU A 108 -10.01 12.72 -4.19
C GLU A 108 -10.59 13.91 -3.41
N ALA A 109 -9.73 14.88 -3.07
CA ALA A 109 -10.18 16.14 -2.50
C ALA A 109 -10.91 16.99 -3.57
N SER A 110 -11.94 17.73 -3.16
CA SER A 110 -12.77 18.53 -4.08
C SER A 110 -12.00 19.66 -4.79
N ASP A 111 -10.92 20.13 -4.19
CA ASP A 111 -10.05 21.20 -4.69
C ASP A 111 -8.87 20.68 -5.51
N ILE A 112 -8.32 19.50 -5.17
CA ILE A 112 -7.12 18.94 -5.77
C ILE A 112 -7.35 17.45 -6.09
N PRO A 113 -7.72 17.09 -7.34
CA PRO A 113 -8.13 15.73 -7.70
C PRO A 113 -7.06 14.64 -7.50
N TYR A 114 -5.77 14.98 -7.56
CA TYR A 114 -4.69 14.00 -7.37
C TYR A 114 -4.26 13.86 -5.90
N ARG A 115 -4.93 14.56 -4.98
CA ARG A 115 -4.67 14.53 -3.54
C ARG A 115 -5.77 13.75 -2.83
N HIS A 116 -5.36 12.91 -1.88
CA HIS A 116 -6.30 12.24 -0.99
C HIS A 116 -6.95 13.25 -0.05
N ASP A 117 -8.29 13.25 0.00
CA ASP A 117 -9.02 13.86 1.09
C ASP A 117 -8.78 13.06 2.37
N ARG A 118 -8.42 13.78 3.45
CA ARG A 118 -8.05 13.15 4.72
C ARG A 118 -9.21 12.37 5.35
N GLN A 119 -10.43 12.91 5.27
CA GLN A 119 -11.60 12.28 5.89
C GLN A 119 -12.06 11.08 5.08
N LEU A 120 -12.09 11.21 3.75
CA LEU A 120 -12.46 10.10 2.87
C LEU A 120 -11.47 8.92 3.00
N LEU A 121 -10.17 9.21 3.02
CA LEU A 121 -9.15 8.17 3.22
C LEU A 121 -9.25 7.54 4.61
N HIS A 122 -9.47 8.33 5.66
CA HIS A 122 -9.66 7.79 7.00
C HIS A 122 -10.85 6.83 7.08
N ASN A 123 -12.01 7.23 6.55
CA ASN A 123 -13.20 6.39 6.53
C ASN A 123 -12.98 5.09 5.72
N ALA A 124 -12.24 5.18 4.60
CA ALA A 124 -11.89 4.02 3.79
C ALA A 124 -10.98 3.04 4.55
N LEU A 125 -10.01 3.55 5.32
CA LEU A 125 -9.14 2.74 6.17
C LEU A 125 -9.91 2.07 7.32
N GLU A 126 -10.86 2.78 7.94
CA GLU A 126 -11.74 2.16 8.96
C GLU A 126 -12.56 1.01 8.39
N LYS A 127 -13.11 1.17 7.18
CA LYS A 127 -13.83 0.08 6.49
C LYS A 127 -12.92 -1.09 6.16
N ALA A 128 -11.68 -0.82 5.71
CA ALA A 128 -10.69 -1.86 5.47
C ALA A 128 -10.41 -2.66 6.75
N LEU A 129 -10.18 -1.98 7.87
CA LEU A 129 -9.94 -2.61 9.17
C LEU A 129 -11.12 -3.45 9.63
N GLN A 130 -12.35 -2.93 9.54
CA GLN A 130 -13.57 -3.67 9.89
C GLN A 130 -13.75 -4.94 9.05
N ALA A 131 -13.32 -4.92 7.79
CA ALA A 131 -13.39 -6.07 6.90
C ALA A 131 -12.30 -7.12 7.16
N LEU A 132 -11.19 -6.74 7.82
CA LEU A 132 -10.10 -7.63 8.17
C LEU A 132 -10.34 -8.44 9.46
N GLY A 133 -11.29 -8.01 10.30
CA GLY A 133 -11.72 -8.71 11.52
C GLY A 133 -11.23 -8.04 12.78
#